data_AF-A0A5C7Q9Z5-F1
#
_entry.id   AF-A0A5C7Q9Z5-F1
#
_cell.length_a   1.000
_cell.length_b   1.000
_cell.length_c   1.000
_cell.angle_alpha   90.00
_cell.angle_beta   90.00
_cell.angle_gamma   90.00
#
_symmetry.space_group_name_H-M   'P 1'
#
loop_
_entity.id
_entity.type
_entity.pdbx_description
1 polymer ?
#
loop_
_entity_poly.entity_id
_entity_poly.type
_entity_poly.pdbx_seq_one_letter_code
_entity_poly.pdbx_strand_id
1 'polypeptide(L)' 'MTDKTSIQLPPESKGLLERLIQERDAAVQRLDVALVATKAALGVPVEWGIRNLDEGFTEVTNGVNN' A
#
# COMPACT_ATOMS: atom_id res chain seq x y z
N MET A 1 -2.08 31.28 -6.59
CA MET A 1 -2.96 30.29 -5.95
C MET A 1 -3.57 29.51 -7.09
N THR A 2 -3.21 28.24 -7.28
CA THR A 2 -3.75 27.44 -8.39
C THR A 2 -5.15 27.00 -7.99
N ASP A 3 -6.16 27.61 -8.60
CA ASP A 3 -7.55 27.21 -8.47
C ASP A 3 -7.66 25.70 -8.73
N LYS A 4 -8.08 24.94 -7.71
CA LYS A 4 -8.36 23.51 -7.81
C LYS A 4 -9.70 23.34 -8.52
N THR A 5 -9.76 23.68 -9.79
CA THR A 5 -10.96 23.50 -10.59
C THR A 5 -11.20 22.01 -10.76
N SER A 6 -12.33 21.52 -10.24
CA SER A 6 -12.73 20.11 -10.39
C SER A 6 -12.91 19.79 -11.88
N ILE A 7 -12.19 18.78 -12.37
CA ILE A 7 -12.30 18.31 -13.75
C ILE A 7 -13.31 17.17 -13.78
N GLN A 8 -14.37 17.33 -14.55
CA GLN A 8 -15.34 16.26 -14.78
C GLN A 8 -14.71 15.18 -15.66
N LEU A 9 -14.74 13.94 -15.18
CA LEU A 9 -14.22 12.81 -15.94
C LEU A 9 -15.27 12.35 -16.97
N PRO A 10 -14.89 12.19 -18.24
CA PRO A 10 -15.72 11.52 -19.22
C PRO A 10 -16.10 10.09 -18.76
N PRO A 11 -17.29 9.57 -19.13
CA PRO A 11 -17.76 8.25 -18.68
C PRO A 11 -16.77 7.11 -18.94
N GLU A 12 -16.12 7.10 -20.10
CA GLU A 12 -15.11 6.10 -20.48
C GLU A 12 -13.85 6.19 -19.61
N SER A 13 -13.40 7.40 -19.32
CA SER A 13 -12.24 7.65 -18.44
C SER A 13 -12.56 7.24 -17.00
N LYS A 14 -13.78 7.53 -16.53
CA LYS A 14 -14.26 7.10 -15.23
C LYS A 14 -14.28 5.57 -15.12
N GLY A 15 -14.86 4.88 -16.10
CA GLY A 15 -14.92 3.41 -16.09
C GLY A 15 -13.54 2.75 -16.13
N LEU A 16 -12.59 3.31 -16.88
CA LEU A 16 -11.20 2.85 -16.86
C LEU A 16 -10.57 3.02 -15.48
N LEU A 17 -10.69 4.20 -14.87
CA LEU A 17 -10.12 4.49 -13.55
C LEU A 17 -10.74 3.61 -12.46
N GLU A 18 -12.04 3.35 -12.52
CA GLU A 18 -12.73 2.43 -11.60
C GLU A 18 -12.13 1.01 -11.68
N ARG A 19 -11.88 0.50 -12.89
CA ARG A 19 -11.22 -0.80 -13.06
C ARG A 19 -9.79 -0.80 -12.54
N LEU A 20 -9.00 0.23 -12.84
CA LEU A 20 -7.63 0.35 -12.33
C LEU A 20 -7.59 0.42 -10.80
N ILE A 21 -8.55 1.10 -10.18
CA ILE A 21 -8.71 1.13 -8.73
C ILE A 21 -8.99 -0.28 -8.19
N GLN A 22 -9.93 -1.01 -8.80
CA GLN A 22 -10.25 -2.38 -8.39
C GLN A 22 -9.05 -3.32 -8.54
N GLU A 23 -8.31 -3.22 -9.65
CA GLU A 23 -7.09 -4.01 -9.89
C GLU A 23 -5.99 -3.68 -8.87
N ARG A 24 -5.77 -2.39 -8.59
CA ARG A 24 -4.84 -1.93 -7.55
C ARG A 24 -5.24 -2.49 -6.19
N ASP A 25 -6.50 -2.36 -5.80
CA ASP A 25 -6.96 -2.80 -4.48
C ASP A 25 -6.81 -4.31 -4.31
N ALA A 26 -7.10 -5.07 -5.37
CA ALA A 26 -6.85 -6.51 -5.39
C ALA A 26 -5.35 -6.85 -5.36
N ALA A 27 -4.49 -6.06 -6.01
CA ALA A 27 -3.04 -6.25 -5.97
C ALA A 27 -2.47 -5.97 -4.57
N VAL A 28 -2.92 -4.89 -3.91
CA VAL A 28 -2.55 -4.54 -2.53
C VAL A 28 -2.90 -5.68 -1.58
N GLN A 29 -4.13 -6.21 -1.63
CA GLN A 29 -4.54 -7.33 -0.78
C GLN A 29 -3.66 -8.57 -0.98
N ARG A 30 -3.27 -8.88 -2.23
CA ARG A 30 -2.35 -10.00 -2.52
C ARG A 30 -0.97 -9.76 -1.94
N LEU A 31 -0.47 -8.54 -2.02
CA LEU A 31 0.83 -8.16 -1.44
C LEU A 31 0.79 -8.24 0.08
N ASP A 32 -0.29 -7.80 0.72
CA ASP A 32 -0.46 -7.87 2.18
C ASP A 32 -0.43 -9.32 2.67
N VAL A 33 -1.15 -10.21 1.99
CA VAL A 33 -1.15 -11.65 2.30
C VAL A 33 0.23 -12.27 2.09
N ALA A 34 0.90 -11.94 0.98
CA ALA A 34 2.25 -12.43 0.71
C ALA A 34 3.23 -11.98 1.80
N LEU A 35 3.14 -10.72 2.23
CA LEU A 35 4.00 -10.19 3.28
C LEU A 35 3.80 -10.92 4.62
N VAL A 36 2.54 -11.16 5.01
CA VAL A 36 2.22 -11.92 6.23
C VAL A 36 2.74 -13.36 6.14
N ALA A 37 2.56 -14.03 4.99
CA ALA A 37 3.06 -15.38 4.78
C ALA A 37 4.60 -15.43 4.85
N THR A 38 5.29 -14.45 4.27
CA THR A 38 6.75 -14.34 4.36
C THR A 38 7.20 -14.13 5.80
N LYS A 39 6.56 -13.26 6.57
CA LYS A 39 6.86 -13.07 8.00
C LYS A 39 6.70 -14.37 8.78
N ALA A 40 5.59 -15.08 8.58
CA ALA A 40 5.34 -16.36 9.23
C ALA A 40 6.40 -17.41 8.88
N ALA A 41 6.78 -17.51 7.60
CA ALA A 41 7.81 -18.43 7.14
C ALA A 41 9.19 -18.14 7.74
N LEU A 42 9.48 -16.86 8.05
CA LEU A 42 10.72 -16.41 8.67
C LEU A 42 10.66 -16.35 10.20
N GLY A 43 9.52 -16.66 10.82
CA GLY A 43 9.32 -16.55 12.27
C GLY A 43 9.34 -15.11 12.80
N VAL A 44 9.07 -14.13 11.92
CA VAL A 44 9.06 -12.71 12.24
C VAL A 44 7.70 -12.31 12.82
N PRO A 45 7.65 -11.50 13.90
CA PRO A 45 6.40 -10.97 14.43
C PRO A 45 5.60 -10.15 13.41
N VAL A 46 4.27 -10.23 13.46
CA VAL A 46 3.39 -9.62 12.43
C VAL A 46 3.48 -8.09 12.43
N GLU A 47 3.72 -7.51 13.60
CA GLU A 47 3.83 -6.08 13.86
C GLU A 47 5.16 -5.47 13.40
N TRP A 48 6.16 -6.28 13.05
CA TRP A 48 7.43 -5.77 12.51
C TRP A 48 7.25 -5.27 11.08
N GLY A 49 7.83 -4.12 10.77
CA GLY A 49 7.78 -3.49 9.45
C GLY A 49 9.03 -3.81 8.65
N ILE A 50 8.99 -3.60 7.33
CA ILE A 50 10.20 -3.62 6.51
C ILE A 50 10.76 -2.19 6.44
N ARG A 51 12.01 -2.00 6.84
CA ARG A 51 12.65 -0.66 6.85
C ARG A 51 13.37 -0.37 5.55
N ASN A 52 14.24 -1.29 5.14
CA ASN A 52 14.86 -1.36 3.81
C ASN A 52 15.26 -2.82 3.54
N LEU A 53 15.78 -3.12 2.35
CA LEU A 53 16.11 -4.49 1.96
C LEU A 53 17.38 -5.03 2.64
N ASP A 54 18.26 -4.15 3.13
CA ASP A 54 19.51 -4.54 3.81
C ASP A 54 19.27 -4.89 5.28
N GLU A 55 18.39 -4.15 5.96
CA GLU A 55 18.00 -4.34 7.36
C GLU A 55 16.84 -5.35 7.51
N GLY A 56 15.99 -5.49 6.49
CA GLY A 56 14.88 -6.43 6.49
C GLY A 56 13.73 -6.03 7.43
N PHE A 57 13.17 -7.02 8.13
CA PHE A 57 12.06 -6.82 9.07
C PHE A 57 12.57 -6.37 10.44
N THR A 58 12.07 -5.25 10.93
CA THR A 58 12.44 -4.66 12.23
C THR A 58 11.19 -4.22 12.99
N GLU A 59 11.29 -4.14 14.31
CA GLU A 59 10.24 -3.53 15.12
C GLU A 59 9.91 -2.11 14.63
N VAL A 60 8.63 -1.82 14.43
CA VAL A 60 8.19 -0.48 14.02
C VAL A 60 8.27 0.41 15.26
N THR A 61 9.39 1.10 15.40
CA THR A 61 9.50 2.22 16.34
C THR A 61 8.72 3.37 15.75
N ASN A 62 7.46 3.54 16.18
CA ASN A 62 6.71 4.77 15.93
C ASN A 62 7.46 5.93 16.60
N GLY A 63 8.41 6.51 15.87
CA GLY A 63 8.99 7.80 16.21
C GLY A 63 7.85 8.80 16.23
N VAL A 64 7.44 9.18 17.45
CA VAL A 64 6.56 10.32 17.70
C VAL A 64 7.25 11.55 17.10
N ASN A 65 6.84 11.93 15.89
CA ASN A 65 7.18 13.21 15.29
C ASN A 65 5.89 14.04 15.27
N ASN A 66 5.69 14.77 16.37
CA ASN A 66 4.73 15.85 16.52
C ASN A 66 5.22 17.09 15.75
#